data_AF-A0A7C2WQX6-F1
#
_entry.id   AF-A0A7C2WQX6-F1
#
_cell.length_a   1.000
_cell.length_b   1.000
_cell.length_c   1.000
_cell.angle_alpha   90.00
_cell.angle_beta   90.00
_cell.angle_gamma   90.00
#
_symmetry.space_group_name_H-M   'P 1'
#
loop_
_entity.id
_entity.type
_entity.pdbx_description
1 polymer ?
#
loop_
_entity_poly.entity_id
_entity_poly.type
_entity_poly.pdbx_seq_one_letter_code
_entity_poly.pdbx_strand_id
1 'polypeptide(L)'
;MSQKISLKDAERRAFTSTFHDGLWDIFIGCFLLQFSIGPFLSPTLGDFWSSVVFLPFFALAFLVIWFVKKHVITPRVGIVKFGQWRVTRMMRFNAGMVLALTVFLLLGILSLVQFGSIPGWIHTARFSLIFLITFCAAAYFLDFTRLYIYGVIIALSPLIGEVLYVYLKASHHGFPITFGITAGLIILTGLVLFIRFLQDNPLPTDQPATEEPIE
;
A
#
# COMPACT_ATOMS: atom_id res chain seq x y z
N MET A 1 -25.54 15.52 -27.13
CA MET A 1 -25.76 14.06 -27.00
C MET A 1 -25.33 13.64 -25.60
N SER A 2 -26.28 13.40 -24.69
CA SER A 2 -26.00 12.92 -23.34
C SER A 2 -25.54 11.46 -23.42
N GLN A 3 -24.25 11.22 -23.17
CA GLN A 3 -23.70 9.87 -23.11
C GLN A 3 -24.37 9.16 -21.93
N LYS A 4 -25.13 8.08 -22.18
CA LYS A 4 -25.73 7.27 -21.12
C LYS A 4 -24.62 6.59 -20.32
N ILE A 5 -24.09 7.28 -19.31
CA ILE A 5 -23.15 6.70 -18.36
C ILE A 5 -23.92 5.65 -17.56
N SER A 6 -23.48 4.40 -17.64
CA SER A 6 -24.02 3.34 -16.79
C SER A 6 -23.70 3.66 -15.33
N LEU A 7 -24.69 3.51 -14.44
CA LEU A 7 -24.51 3.73 -12.99
C LEU A 7 -23.32 2.95 -12.43
N LYS A 8 -23.09 1.73 -12.94
CA LYS A 8 -21.97 0.89 -12.56
C LYS A 8 -20.61 1.50 -12.91
N ASP A 9 -20.51 2.19 -14.04
CA ASP A 9 -19.26 2.83 -14.48
C ASP A 9 -19.00 4.13 -13.70
N ALA A 10 -20.05 4.89 -13.39
CA ALA A 10 -19.95 6.05 -12.51
C ALA A 10 -19.46 5.66 -11.11
N GLU A 11 -20.06 4.62 -10.52
CA GLU A 11 -19.65 4.10 -9.20
C GLU A 11 -18.20 3.58 -9.22
N ARG A 12 -17.81 2.85 -10.29
CA ARG A 12 -16.44 2.37 -10.45
C ARG A 12 -15.44 3.53 -10.45
N ARG A 13 -15.72 4.59 -11.22
CA ARG A 13 -14.86 5.79 -11.29
C ARG A 13 -14.74 6.48 -9.93
N ALA A 14 -15.86 6.65 -9.23
CA ALA A 14 -15.90 7.24 -7.89
C ALA A 14 -15.15 6.38 -6.86
N PHE A 15 -15.17 5.05 -6.99
CA PHE A 15 -14.37 4.19 -6.12
C PHE A 15 -12.88 4.35 -6.41
N THR A 16 -12.48 4.30 -7.68
CA THR A 16 -11.06 4.37 -8.06
C THR A 16 -10.44 5.71 -7.68
N SER A 17 -11.20 6.81 -7.71
CA SER A 17 -10.69 8.12 -7.29
C SER A 17 -10.28 8.17 -5.82
N THR A 18 -10.81 7.27 -4.98
CA THR A 18 -10.41 7.15 -3.56
C THR A 18 -8.95 6.73 -3.38
N PHE A 19 -8.32 6.17 -4.42
CA PHE A 19 -6.90 5.79 -4.47
C PHE A 19 -6.06 6.73 -5.31
N HIS A 20 -6.63 7.79 -5.90
CA HIS A 20 -5.87 8.72 -6.74
C HIS A 20 -5.13 9.79 -5.93
N ASP A 21 -5.43 9.92 -4.63
CA ASP A 21 -4.81 10.88 -3.73
C ASP A 21 -3.35 10.56 -3.33
N GLY A 22 -2.82 9.39 -3.69
CA GLY A 22 -1.43 9.02 -3.41
C GLY A 22 -1.11 8.67 -1.95
N LEU A 23 -2.04 8.84 -1.01
CA LEU A 23 -1.78 8.59 0.42
C LEU A 23 -1.56 7.11 0.73
N TRP A 24 -2.27 6.23 0.04
CA TRP A 24 -2.07 4.79 0.18
C TRP A 24 -0.71 4.34 -0.36
N ASP A 25 -0.20 4.99 -1.41
CA ASP A 25 1.15 4.76 -1.91
C ASP A 25 2.18 5.12 -0.83
N ILE A 26 2.06 6.31 -0.22
CA ILE A 26 2.92 6.73 0.89
C ILE A 26 2.87 5.71 2.03
N PHE A 27 1.67 5.26 2.42
CA PHE A 27 1.52 4.27 3.49
C PHE A 27 2.22 2.94 3.18
N ILE A 28 2.05 2.42 1.96
CA ILE A 28 2.71 1.20 1.51
C ILE A 28 4.22 1.36 1.57
N GLY A 29 4.75 2.49 1.08
CA GLY A 29 6.17 2.78 1.15
C GLY A 29 6.69 2.86 2.59
N CYS A 30 5.96 3.52 3.50
CA CYS A 30 6.28 3.55 4.92
C CYS A 30 6.31 2.14 5.54
N PHE A 31 5.38 1.27 5.17
CA PHE A 31 5.38 -0.13 5.62
C PHE A 31 6.63 -0.87 5.12
N LEU A 32 7.05 -0.63 3.87
CA LEU A 32 8.24 -1.26 3.30
C LEU A 32 9.56 -0.79 3.94
N LEU A 33 9.60 0.42 4.49
CA LEU A 33 10.80 0.93 5.18
C LEU A 33 11.22 0.04 6.36
N GLN A 34 10.31 -0.73 6.97
CA GLN A 34 10.68 -1.68 8.02
C GLN A 34 11.67 -2.73 7.52
N PHE A 35 11.55 -3.17 6.26
CA PHE A 35 12.48 -4.14 5.67
C PHE A 35 13.83 -3.52 5.34
N SER A 36 13.88 -2.18 5.28
CA SER A 36 15.13 -1.46 5.11
C SER A 36 15.86 -1.23 6.44
N ILE A 37 15.12 -0.83 7.48
CA ILE A 37 15.67 -0.39 8.77
C ILE A 37 15.72 -1.53 9.80
N GLY A 38 14.69 -2.38 9.85
CA GLY A 38 14.55 -3.47 10.82
C GLY A 38 15.76 -4.41 10.93
N PRO A 39 16.43 -4.81 9.82
CA PRO A 39 17.62 -5.65 9.90
C PRO A 39 18.77 -5.06 10.74
N PHE A 40 18.90 -3.73 10.80
CA PHE A 40 19.93 -3.06 11.62
C PHE A 40 19.57 -3.03 13.11
N LEU A 41 18.29 -3.19 13.46
CA LEU A 41 17.83 -3.26 14.84
C LEU A 41 17.92 -4.68 15.40
N SER A 42 17.85 -5.70 14.53
CA SER A 42 17.84 -7.12 14.89
C SER A 42 18.99 -7.56 15.80
N PRO A 43 20.26 -7.14 15.58
CA PRO A 43 21.36 -7.52 16.48
C PRO A 43 21.16 -7.09 17.94
N THR A 44 20.39 -6.03 18.19
CA THR A 44 20.19 -5.47 19.53
C THR A 44 18.86 -5.88 20.16
N LEU A 45 17.79 -6.00 19.37
CA LEU A 45 16.42 -6.26 19.86
C LEU A 45 15.93 -7.68 19.54
N GLY A 46 16.58 -8.39 18.61
CA GLY A 46 16.07 -9.61 17.99
C GLY A 46 15.04 -9.32 16.88
N ASP A 47 14.81 -10.28 15.99
CA ASP A 47 13.97 -10.12 14.79
C ASP A 47 12.52 -9.71 15.11
N PHE A 48 11.94 -10.31 16.15
CA PHE A 48 10.57 -10.03 16.56
C PHE A 48 10.41 -8.57 17.03
N TRP A 49 11.21 -8.13 18.00
CA TRP A 49 11.12 -6.77 18.55
C TRP A 49 11.54 -5.70 17.55
N SER A 50 12.47 -6.02 16.65
CA SER A 50 12.85 -5.17 15.53
C SER A 50 11.72 -4.92 14.54
N SER A 51 10.72 -5.80 14.48
CA SER A 51 9.50 -5.59 13.70
C SER A 51 8.44 -4.84 14.51
N VAL A 52 8.26 -5.21 15.79
CA VAL A 52 7.26 -4.60 16.70
C VAL A 52 7.48 -3.10 16.90
N VAL A 53 8.72 -2.63 16.91
CA VAL A 53 9.05 -1.20 17.08
C VAL A 53 8.47 -0.29 15.99
N PHE A 54 8.09 -0.84 14.82
CA PHE A 54 7.45 -0.07 13.75
C PHE A 54 5.94 0.10 13.94
N LEU A 55 5.28 -0.63 14.84
CA LEU A 55 3.83 -0.53 15.05
C LEU A 55 3.39 0.89 15.46
N PRO A 56 4.06 1.59 16.40
CA PRO A 56 3.73 2.99 16.71
C PRO A 56 3.90 3.93 15.51
N PHE A 57 4.94 3.70 14.68
CA PHE A 57 5.18 4.47 13.47
C PHE A 57 4.08 4.26 12.43
N PHE A 58 3.64 3.01 12.20
CA PHE A 58 2.53 2.72 11.29
C PHE A 58 1.20 3.28 11.79
N ALA A 59 0.94 3.20 13.11
CA ALA A 59 -0.23 3.80 13.71
C ALA A 59 -0.23 5.32 13.49
N LEU A 60 0.92 5.99 13.70
CA LEU A 60 1.06 7.42 13.44
C LEU A 60 0.85 7.76 11.96
N ALA A 61 1.49 7.03 11.04
CA ALA A 61 1.32 7.24 9.60
C ALA A 61 -0.14 7.08 9.18
N PHE A 62 -0.83 6.06 9.70
CA PHE A 62 -2.25 5.85 9.45
C PHE A 62 -3.11 6.99 10.01
N LEU A 63 -2.82 7.47 11.23
CA LEU A 63 -3.54 8.59 11.85
C LEU A 63 -3.36 9.88 11.04
N VAL A 64 -2.15 10.16 10.55
CA VAL A 64 -1.88 11.31 9.67
C VAL A 64 -2.69 11.18 8.38
N ILE A 65 -2.67 10.02 7.73
CA ILE A 65 -3.46 9.79 6.51
C ILE A 65 -4.95 9.97 6.79
N TRP A 66 -5.47 9.40 7.87
CA TRP A 66 -6.86 9.57 8.26
C TRP A 66 -7.22 11.04 8.48
N PHE A 67 -6.35 11.79 9.16
CA PHE A 67 -6.54 13.21 9.41
C PHE A 67 -6.55 14.02 8.12
N VAL A 68 -5.59 13.77 7.21
CA VAL A 68 -5.50 14.41 5.89
C VAL A 68 -6.72 14.05 5.04
N LYS A 69 -7.14 12.78 5.03
CA LYS A 69 -8.35 12.37 4.29
C LYS A 69 -9.57 13.13 4.80
N LYS A 70 -9.75 13.21 6.12
CA LYS A 70 -10.91 13.86 6.75
C LYS A 70 -10.94 15.38 6.54
N HIS A 71 -9.82 16.07 6.72
CA HIS A 71 -9.80 17.54 6.77
C HIS A 71 -9.33 18.20 5.47
N VAL A 72 -8.61 17.49 4.61
CA VAL A 72 -8.07 18.04 3.35
C VAL A 72 -8.81 17.45 2.16
N ILE A 73 -8.92 16.12 2.07
CA ILE A 73 -9.47 15.47 0.87
C ILE A 73 -10.99 15.52 0.86
N THR A 74 -11.67 15.14 1.95
CA THR A 74 -13.14 15.10 1.99
C THR A 74 -13.81 16.43 1.62
N PRO A 75 -13.32 17.62 2.06
CA PRO A 75 -13.89 18.90 1.62
C PRO A 75 -13.75 19.19 0.11
N ARG A 76 -12.82 18.54 -0.59
CA ARG A 76 -12.55 18.77 -2.02
C ARG A 76 -13.37 17.88 -2.94
N VAL A 77 -13.57 16.61 -2.53
CA VAL A 77 -14.24 15.60 -3.39
C VAL A 77 -15.61 15.15 -2.86
N GLY A 78 -15.97 15.55 -1.64
CA GLY A 78 -17.20 15.14 -0.99
C GLY A 78 -17.17 13.69 -0.48
N ILE A 79 -18.36 13.16 -0.19
CA ILE A 79 -18.56 11.81 0.35
C ILE A 79 -19.42 11.00 -0.61
N VAL A 80 -19.00 9.79 -0.94
CA VAL A 80 -19.75 8.85 -1.78
C VAL A 80 -20.24 7.68 -0.94
N LYS A 81 -21.51 7.30 -1.11
CA LYS A 81 -22.07 6.06 -0.57
C LYS A 81 -22.03 4.99 -1.65
N PHE A 82 -21.25 3.93 -1.44
CA PHE A 82 -21.13 2.82 -2.37
C PHE A 82 -22.31 1.84 -2.25
N GLY A 83 -22.65 1.18 -3.35
CA GLY A 83 -23.69 0.16 -3.41
C GLY A 83 -23.26 -1.16 -2.77
N GLN A 84 -24.25 -2.01 -2.46
CA GLN A 84 -24.06 -3.29 -1.77
C GLN A 84 -23.07 -4.23 -2.48
N TRP A 85 -23.01 -4.16 -3.81
CA TRP A 85 -22.07 -4.94 -4.62
C TRP A 85 -20.61 -4.60 -4.27
N ARG A 86 -20.28 -3.32 -4.12
CA ARG A 86 -18.92 -2.85 -3.78
C ARG A 86 -18.55 -3.23 -2.34
N VAL A 87 -19.48 -3.01 -1.42
CA VAL A 87 -19.32 -3.39 -0.01
C VAL A 87 -19.03 -4.89 0.11
N THR A 88 -19.79 -5.72 -0.60
CA THR A 88 -19.56 -7.19 -0.61
C THR A 88 -18.21 -7.57 -1.21
N ARG A 89 -17.76 -6.90 -2.28
CA ARG A 89 -16.43 -7.14 -2.87
C ARG A 89 -15.30 -6.78 -1.90
N MET A 90 -15.43 -5.66 -1.17
CA MET A 90 -14.49 -5.28 -0.10
C MET A 90 -14.50 -6.26 1.07
N MET A 91 -15.66 -6.74 1.49
CA MET A 91 -15.76 -7.76 2.55
C MET A 91 -15.07 -9.07 2.13
N ARG A 92 -15.28 -9.52 0.88
CA ARG A 92 -14.59 -10.70 0.34
C ARG A 92 -13.08 -10.52 0.28
N PHE A 93 -12.63 -9.33 -0.13
CA PHE A 93 -11.21 -8.98 -0.11
C PHE A 93 -10.65 -9.04 1.32
N ASN A 94 -11.30 -8.38 2.28
CA ASN A 94 -10.87 -8.38 3.67
C ASN A 94 -10.85 -9.79 4.26
N ALA A 95 -11.88 -10.60 4.01
CA ALA A 95 -11.93 -11.99 4.45
C ALA A 95 -10.80 -12.82 3.83
N GLY A 96 -10.55 -12.65 2.52
CA GLY A 96 -9.43 -13.28 1.82
C GLY A 96 -8.07 -12.87 2.38
N MET A 97 -7.89 -11.58 2.70
CA MET A 97 -6.67 -11.07 3.32
C MET A 97 -6.45 -11.63 4.73
N VAL A 98 -7.49 -11.69 5.56
CA VAL A 98 -7.41 -12.29 6.90
C VAL A 98 -7.04 -13.78 6.81
N LEU A 99 -7.68 -14.52 5.89
CA LEU A 99 -7.35 -15.91 5.65
C LEU A 99 -5.88 -16.06 5.18
N ALA A 100 -5.44 -15.25 4.22
CA ALA A 100 -4.06 -15.27 3.73
C ALA A 100 -3.04 -14.96 4.83
N LEU A 101 -3.26 -13.92 5.63
CA LEU A 101 -2.40 -13.56 6.77
C LEU A 101 -2.36 -14.66 7.82
N THR A 102 -3.49 -15.34 8.06
CA THR A 102 -3.56 -16.49 8.98
C THR A 102 -2.72 -17.65 8.44
N VAL A 103 -2.84 -17.98 7.15
CA VAL A 103 -2.02 -19.01 6.49
C VAL A 103 -0.54 -18.65 6.56
N PHE A 104 -0.17 -17.38 6.30
CA PHE A 104 1.22 -16.93 6.39
C PHE A 104 1.77 -17.00 7.81
N LEU A 105 0.96 -16.68 8.82
CA LEU A 105 1.32 -16.84 10.22
C LEU A 105 1.60 -18.31 10.55
N LEU A 106 0.72 -19.23 10.14
CA LEU A 106 0.90 -20.68 10.35
C LEU A 106 2.16 -21.21 9.64
N LEU A 107 2.38 -20.81 8.38
CA LEU A 107 3.59 -21.17 7.63
C LEU A 107 4.87 -20.58 8.28
N GLY A 108 4.77 -19.38 8.84
CA GLY A 108 5.84 -18.75 9.61
C GLY A 108 6.20 -19.55 10.86
N ILE A 109 5.19 -19.93 11.65
CA ILE A 109 5.37 -20.78 12.85
C ILE A 109 5.98 -22.13 12.48
N LEU A 110 5.48 -22.79 11.43
CA LEU A 110 6.05 -24.06 10.95
C LEU A 110 7.52 -23.91 10.52
N SER A 111 7.85 -22.78 9.89
CA SER A 111 9.22 -22.49 9.45
C SER A 111 10.19 -22.33 10.62
N LEU A 112 9.73 -21.88 11.80
CA LEU A 112 10.57 -21.82 13.02
C LEU A 112 10.98 -23.22 13.49
N VAL A 113 10.14 -24.24 13.28
CA VAL A 113 10.43 -25.63 13.67
C VAL A 113 11.41 -26.30 12.69
N GLN A 114 11.46 -25.84 11.44
CA GLN A 114 12.28 -26.39 10.36
C GLN A 114 13.47 -25.50 9.98
N PHE A 115 13.82 -24.53 10.84
CA PHE A 115 14.83 -23.50 10.58
C PHE A 115 16.24 -24.12 10.55
N GLY A 116 16.65 -24.63 9.39
CA GLY A 116 17.95 -25.28 9.19
C GLY A 116 17.98 -26.30 8.03
N SER A 117 16.82 -26.79 7.60
CA SER A 117 16.73 -27.85 6.57
C SER A 117 16.55 -27.33 5.14
N ILE A 118 16.40 -26.01 4.96
CA ILE A 118 16.01 -25.39 3.69
C ILE A 118 17.06 -24.34 3.27
N PRO A 119 17.51 -24.33 2.01
CA PRO A 119 18.38 -23.27 1.48
C PRO A 119 17.78 -21.86 1.65
N GLY A 120 18.62 -20.89 2.05
CA GLY A 120 18.21 -19.50 2.31
C GLY A 120 17.44 -18.84 1.15
N TRP A 121 17.87 -19.05 -0.09
CA TRP A 121 17.23 -18.48 -1.28
C TRP A 121 15.75 -18.90 -1.44
N ILE A 122 15.34 -20.05 -0.91
CA ILE A 122 13.95 -20.52 -0.95
C ILE A 122 13.06 -19.67 -0.02
N HIS A 123 13.61 -19.16 1.09
CA HIS A 123 12.88 -18.22 1.95
C HIS A 123 12.62 -16.91 1.20
N THR A 124 13.66 -16.38 0.52
CA THR A 124 13.56 -15.17 -0.32
C THR A 124 12.56 -15.34 -1.47
N ALA A 125 12.59 -16.48 -2.15
CA ALA A 125 11.66 -16.77 -3.26
C ALA A 125 10.21 -16.88 -2.78
N ARG A 126 9.95 -17.58 -1.66
CA ARG A 126 8.63 -17.66 -1.04
C ARG A 126 8.11 -16.28 -0.65
N PHE A 127 8.95 -15.46 -0.02
CA PHE A 127 8.61 -14.11 0.39
C PHE A 127 8.24 -13.21 -0.80
N SER A 128 8.98 -13.33 -1.89
CA SER A 128 8.72 -12.63 -3.16
C SER A 128 7.38 -13.04 -3.78
N LEU A 129 7.09 -14.35 -3.81
CA LEU A 129 5.83 -14.87 -4.33
C LEU A 129 4.63 -14.39 -3.50
N ILE A 130 4.76 -14.36 -2.18
CA ILE A 130 3.73 -13.85 -1.26
C ILE A 130 3.39 -12.39 -1.58
N PHE A 131 4.40 -11.53 -1.74
CA PHE A 131 4.15 -10.14 -2.12
C PHE A 131 3.46 -10.03 -3.47
N LEU A 132 3.95 -10.75 -4.49
CA LEU A 132 3.37 -10.69 -5.83
C LEU A 132 1.89 -11.07 -5.81
N ILE A 133 1.55 -12.22 -5.21
CA ILE A 133 0.17 -12.70 -5.13
C ILE A 133 -0.70 -11.71 -4.35
N THR A 134 -0.22 -11.23 -3.20
CA THR A 134 -0.98 -10.32 -2.32
C THR A 134 -1.30 -9.01 -3.02
N PHE A 135 -0.29 -8.38 -3.64
CA PHE A 135 -0.47 -7.11 -4.34
C PHE A 135 -1.29 -7.26 -5.62
N CYS A 136 -1.13 -8.35 -6.40
CA CYS A 136 -1.97 -8.63 -7.56
C CYS A 136 -3.44 -8.88 -7.17
N ALA A 137 -3.67 -9.61 -6.08
CA ALA A 137 -5.01 -9.82 -5.54
C ALA A 137 -5.62 -8.49 -5.08
N ALA A 138 -4.87 -7.69 -4.32
CA ALA A 138 -5.31 -6.36 -3.90
C ALA A 138 -5.61 -5.44 -5.08
N ALA A 139 -4.76 -5.43 -6.10
CA ALA A 139 -4.98 -4.68 -7.34
C ALA A 139 -6.29 -5.08 -8.01
N TYR A 140 -6.53 -6.40 -8.12
CA TYR A 140 -7.75 -6.94 -8.72
C TYR A 140 -8.99 -6.58 -7.91
N PHE A 141 -9.00 -6.79 -6.59
CA PHE A 141 -10.20 -6.59 -5.78
C PHE A 141 -10.53 -5.11 -5.55
N LEU A 142 -9.50 -4.26 -5.43
CA LEU A 142 -9.65 -2.83 -5.19
C LEU A 142 -9.77 -2.02 -6.49
N ASP A 143 -9.65 -2.65 -7.66
CA ASP A 143 -9.50 -1.96 -8.96
C ASP A 143 -8.39 -0.89 -8.91
N PHE A 144 -7.32 -1.17 -8.17
CA PHE A 144 -6.21 -0.26 -7.93
C PHE A 144 -5.00 -0.69 -8.78
N THR A 145 -4.97 -0.27 -10.04
CA THR A 145 -4.02 -0.76 -11.05
C THR A 145 -2.55 -0.60 -10.67
N ARG A 146 -2.17 0.48 -9.97
CA ARG A 146 -0.76 0.69 -9.56
C ARG A 146 -0.23 -0.43 -8.66
N LEU A 147 -1.11 -1.12 -7.91
CA LEU A 147 -0.71 -2.24 -7.07
C LEU A 147 -0.16 -3.43 -7.87
N TYR A 148 -0.50 -3.59 -9.16
CA TYR A 148 0.18 -4.59 -10.01
C TYR A 148 1.66 -4.26 -10.19
N ILE A 149 1.96 -2.99 -10.49
CA ILE A 149 3.34 -2.51 -10.66
C ILE A 149 4.08 -2.62 -9.32
N TYR A 150 3.46 -2.19 -8.23
CA TYR A 150 4.04 -2.30 -6.89
C TYR A 150 4.28 -3.75 -6.49
N GLY A 151 3.35 -4.66 -6.78
CA GLY A 151 3.51 -6.08 -6.52
C GLY A 151 4.74 -6.67 -7.22
N VAL A 152 4.99 -6.30 -8.48
CA VAL A 152 6.17 -6.75 -9.21
C VAL A 152 7.46 -6.18 -8.60
N ILE A 153 7.56 -4.86 -8.41
CA ILE A 153 8.80 -4.25 -7.89
C ILE A 153 9.11 -4.71 -6.46
N ILE A 154 8.09 -4.88 -5.61
CA ILE A 154 8.25 -5.37 -4.23
C ILE A 154 8.64 -6.84 -4.24
N ALA A 155 8.06 -7.66 -5.11
CA ALA A 155 8.46 -9.07 -5.24
C ALA A 155 9.88 -9.22 -5.78
N LEU A 156 10.37 -8.29 -6.61
CA LEU A 156 11.76 -8.30 -7.07
C LEU A 156 12.74 -7.86 -5.97
N SER A 157 12.33 -7.03 -5.01
CA SER A 157 13.23 -6.51 -3.97
C SER A 157 13.97 -7.60 -3.17
N PRO A 158 13.33 -8.67 -2.66
CA PRO A 158 14.05 -9.75 -1.99
C PRO A 158 14.98 -10.51 -2.95
N LEU A 159 14.54 -10.82 -4.18
CA LEU A 159 15.34 -11.59 -5.14
C LEU A 159 16.62 -10.83 -5.54
N ILE A 160 16.48 -9.54 -5.86
CA ILE A 160 17.62 -8.68 -6.17
C ILE A 160 18.49 -8.53 -4.92
N GLY A 161 17.88 -8.42 -3.73
CA GLY A 161 18.61 -8.35 -2.47
C GLY A 161 19.53 -9.56 -2.28
N GLU A 162 19.00 -10.78 -2.48
CA GLU A 162 19.77 -12.01 -2.38
C GLU A 162 20.93 -12.05 -3.37
N VAL A 163 20.73 -11.57 -4.60
CA VAL A 163 21.80 -11.41 -5.59
C VAL A 163 22.88 -10.43 -5.08
N LEU A 164 22.49 -9.28 -4.51
CA LEU A 164 23.45 -8.32 -3.94
C LEU A 164 24.21 -8.92 -2.75
N TYR A 165 23.54 -9.74 -1.93
CA TYR A 165 24.17 -10.43 -0.81
C TYR A 165 25.21 -11.45 -1.27
N VAL A 166 24.84 -12.32 -2.21
CA VAL A 166 25.72 -13.39 -2.70
C VAL A 166 26.90 -12.83 -3.51
N TYR A 167 26.67 -11.89 -4.41
CA TYR A 167 27.70 -11.43 -5.36
C TYR A 167 28.42 -10.16 -4.91
N LEU A 168 27.75 -9.24 -4.21
CA LEU A 168 28.31 -7.95 -3.81
C LEU A 168 28.54 -7.84 -2.29
N LYS A 169 28.32 -8.93 -1.54
CA LYS A 169 28.49 -8.98 -0.07
C LYS A 169 27.71 -7.89 0.66
N ALA A 170 26.58 -7.46 0.12
CA ALA A 170 25.70 -6.51 0.78
C ALA A 170 25.23 -7.10 2.12
N SER A 171 25.09 -6.28 3.17
CA SER A 171 24.61 -6.75 4.47
C SER A 171 23.13 -7.17 4.41
N HIS A 172 22.72 -8.09 5.31
CA HIS A 172 21.32 -8.42 5.56
C HIS A 172 20.51 -8.80 4.30
N HIS A 173 21.02 -9.75 3.50
CA HIS A 173 20.37 -10.17 2.24
C HIS A 173 20.11 -9.02 1.26
N GLY A 174 20.85 -7.91 1.34
CA GLY A 174 20.64 -6.72 0.50
C GLY A 174 19.30 -6.00 0.71
N PHE A 175 18.48 -6.43 1.67
CA PHE A 175 17.15 -5.88 1.93
C PHE A 175 17.16 -4.39 2.29
N PRO A 176 18.10 -3.88 3.13
CA PRO A 176 18.28 -2.45 3.36
C PRO A 176 18.26 -1.60 2.09
N ILE A 177 18.99 -2.05 1.07
CA ILE A 177 19.17 -1.33 -0.19
C ILE A 177 17.92 -1.48 -1.06
N THR A 178 17.50 -2.72 -1.34
CA THR A 178 16.42 -2.97 -2.31
C THR A 178 15.06 -2.51 -1.82
N PHE A 179 14.73 -2.75 -0.54
CA PHE A 179 13.49 -2.23 0.03
C PHE A 179 13.56 -0.72 0.30
N GLY A 180 14.73 -0.18 0.65
CA GLY A 180 14.91 1.27 0.80
C GLY A 180 14.64 2.03 -0.49
N ILE A 181 15.21 1.56 -1.62
CA ILE A 181 14.96 2.13 -2.95
C ILE A 181 13.49 1.98 -3.34
N THR A 182 12.92 0.77 -3.23
CA THR A 182 11.51 0.52 -3.59
C THR A 182 10.55 1.37 -2.74
N ALA A 183 10.77 1.45 -1.43
CA ALA A 183 9.99 2.29 -0.53
C ALA A 183 10.10 3.77 -0.93
N GLY A 184 11.32 4.26 -1.19
CA GLY A 184 11.54 5.63 -1.65
C GLY A 184 10.79 5.96 -2.93
N LEU A 185 10.86 5.09 -3.94
CA LEU A 185 10.14 5.26 -5.21
C LEU A 185 8.62 5.32 -5.02
N ILE A 186 8.07 4.43 -4.19
CA ILE A 186 6.63 4.38 -3.91
C ILE A 186 6.18 5.62 -3.12
N ILE A 187 6.95 6.06 -2.11
CA ILE A 187 6.66 7.29 -1.35
C ILE A 187 6.69 8.51 -2.26
N LEU A 188 7.75 8.65 -3.08
CA LEU A 188 7.87 9.76 -4.02
C LEU A 188 6.70 9.78 -5.02
N THR A 189 6.31 8.61 -5.53
CA THR A 189 5.14 8.49 -6.41
C THR A 189 3.87 8.96 -5.70
N GLY A 190 3.65 8.51 -4.46
CA GLY A 190 2.53 8.94 -3.64
C GLY A 190 2.50 10.44 -3.37
N LEU A 191 3.65 11.04 -3.05
CA LEU A 191 3.78 12.49 -2.86
C LEU A 191 3.46 13.27 -4.14
N VAL A 192 3.99 12.84 -5.29
CA VAL A 192 3.69 13.47 -6.59
C VAL A 192 2.20 13.39 -6.90
N LEU A 193 1.57 12.24 -6.67
CA LEU A 193 0.13 12.06 -6.88
C LEU A 193 -0.69 12.91 -5.91
N PHE A 194 -0.28 13.02 -4.64
CA PHE A 194 -0.97 13.85 -3.66
C PHE A 194 -0.90 15.33 -4.03
N ILE A 195 0.28 15.82 -4.43
CA ILE A 195 0.43 17.22 -4.88
C ILE A 195 -0.44 17.50 -6.10
N ARG A 196 -0.40 16.63 -7.11
CA ARG A 196 -1.26 16.76 -8.30
C ARG A 196 -2.74 16.71 -7.95
N PHE A 197 -3.13 15.80 -7.06
CA PHE A 197 -4.50 15.70 -6.58
C PHE A 197 -4.98 17.02 -5.96
N LEU A 198 -4.15 17.67 -5.14
CA LEU A 198 -4.49 18.97 -4.55
C LEU A 198 -4.59 20.09 -5.58
N GLN A 199 -3.76 20.05 -6.64
CA GLN A 199 -3.80 21.01 -7.75
C GLN A 199 -5.06 20.83 -8.61
N ASP A 200 -5.42 19.58 -8.91
CA ASP A 200 -6.56 19.24 -9.77
C ASP A 200 -7.91 19.38 -9.05
N ASN A 201 -7.91 19.39 -7.70
CA ASN A 201 -9.11 19.49 -6.87
C ASN A 201 -8.98 20.66 -5.89
N PRO A 202 -9.02 21.92 -6.37
CA PRO A 202 -9.02 23.09 -5.51
C PRO A 202 -10.26 23.08 -4.61
N LEU A 203 -10.19 23.80 -3.48
CA LEU A 203 -11.37 23.99 -2.64
C LEU A 203 -12.44 24.74 -3.45
N PRO A 204 -13.73 24.41 -3.27
CA PRO A 204 -14.81 25.23 -3.79
C PRO A 204 -14.62 26.65 -3.24
N THR A 205 -14.37 27.61 -4.11
CA THR A 205 -14.39 29.02 -3.73
C THR A 205 -15.81 29.35 -3.31
N ASP A 206 -16.01 29.97 -2.14
CA ASP A 206 -17.27 30.60 -1.78
C ASP A 206 -17.54 31.72 -2.80
N GLN A 207 -18.10 31.37 -3.95
CA GLN A 207 -18.72 32.38 -4.81
C GLN A 207 -19.98 32.80 -4.08
N PRO A 208 -20.06 34.05 -3.56
CA PRO A 208 -21.32 34.56 -3.09
C PRO A 208 -22.29 34.42 -4.26
N ALA A 209 -23.46 33.83 -4.01
CA ALA A 209 -24.53 33.75 -4.98
C ALA A 209 -24.65 35.14 -5.61
N THR A 210 -24.34 35.24 -6.90
CA THR A 210 -24.77 36.39 -7.68
C THR A 210 -26.28 36.40 -7.55
N GLU A 211 -26.78 37.24 -6.65
CA GLU A 211 -28.16 37.66 -6.60
C GLU A 211 -28.44 38.24 -7.98
N GLU A 212 -28.98 37.42 -8.89
CA GLU A 212 -29.64 37.93 -10.07
C GLU A 212 -30.76 38.83 -9.55
N PRO A 213 -30.75 40.13 -9.84
CA PRO A 213 -31.87 40.98 -9.48
C PRO A 213 -33.08 40.46 -10.25
N ILE A 214 -34.11 40.09 -9.50
CA ILE A 214 -35.43 39.78 -10.04
C ILE A 214 -35.95 41.12 -10.61
N GLU A 215 -35.84 41.30 -11.93
CA GLU A 215 -36.61 42.29 -12.68
C GLU A 215 -38.02 41.78 -12.99
#